data_AF-A0A7S2PIN6-F1
#
_entry.id   AF-A0A7S2PIN6-F1
#
_cell.length_a   1.000
_cell.length_b   1.000
_cell.length_c   1.000
_cell.angle_alpha   90.00
_cell.angle_beta   90.00
_cell.angle_gamma   90.00
#
_symmetry.space_group_name_H-M   'P 1'
#
loop_
_entity.id
_entity.type
_entity.pdbx_description
1 polymer ?
#
loop_
_entity_poly.entity_id
_entity_poly.type
_entity_poly.pdbx_seq_one_letter_code
_entity_poly.pdbx_strand_id
1 'polypeptide(L)'
;VAVLLALARAYARLLREHPGSPQKTIYFVAFGAEEEGLFGSDAFAAMLNGGNSPSSQLTPGLQGEPIPTDCMPPTGFDGAAVHEGIIMDMVGWPSPNLACPTVNLESYEWATAVVEHLAQASRDHNGDALVVTHNGSPFGSDHMSWLRRRMPAALLIHGDDEEYPDYHT
;
A
#
# COMPACT_ATOMS: atom_id res chain seq x y z
N VAL A 1 2.22 -4.80 9.42
CA VAL A 1 1.97 -3.80 10.49
C VAL A 1 3.24 -3.22 11.14
N ALA A 2 4.20 -4.02 11.62
CA ALA A 2 5.38 -3.50 12.33
C ALA A 2 6.21 -2.48 11.51
N VAL A 3 6.43 -2.78 10.22
CA VAL A 3 7.13 -1.86 9.29
C VAL A 3 6.39 -0.54 9.12
N LEU A 4 5.05 -0.58 8.97
CA LEU A 4 4.20 0.61 8.87
C LEU A 4 4.38 1.54 10.10
N LEU A 5 4.39 0.98 11.31
CA LEU A 5 4.58 1.75 12.53
C LEU A 5 6.00 2.33 12.64
N ALA A 6 7.02 1.60 12.15
CA ALA A 6 8.39 2.11 12.09
C ALA A 6 8.50 3.29 11.12
N LEU A 7 7.86 3.22 9.94
CA LEU A 7 7.78 4.32 8.97
C LEU A 7 7.05 5.52 9.56
N ALA A 8 5.88 5.31 10.19
CA ALA A 8 5.13 6.38 10.85
C ALA A 8 5.98 7.08 11.93
N ARG A 9 6.77 6.32 12.72
CA ARG A 9 7.70 6.89 13.71
C ARG A 9 8.82 7.70 13.06
N ALA A 10 9.36 7.25 11.94
CA ALA A 10 10.39 7.96 11.19
C ALA A 10 9.84 9.29 10.63
N TYR A 11 8.65 9.27 10.02
CA TYR A 11 7.98 10.47 9.54
C TYR A 11 7.65 11.46 10.66
N ALA A 12 7.22 10.98 11.84
CA ALA A 12 7.00 11.85 12.98
C ALA A 12 8.28 12.61 13.42
N ARG A 13 9.47 12.02 13.22
CA ARG A 13 10.75 12.71 13.45
C ARG A 13 11.02 13.75 12.35
N LEU A 14 10.85 13.35 11.09
CA LEU A 14 11.00 14.22 9.93
C LEU A 14 10.15 15.50 10.06
N LEU A 15 8.89 15.38 10.46
CA LEU A 15 7.97 16.51 10.63
C LEU A 15 8.47 17.54 11.68
N ARG A 16 9.21 17.09 12.70
CA ARG A 16 9.78 17.99 13.72
C ARG A 16 11.05 18.67 13.25
N GLU A 17 11.86 17.98 12.47
CA GLU A 17 13.14 18.48 11.94
C GLU A 17 12.95 19.37 10.70
N HIS A 18 11.90 19.11 9.92
CA HIS A 18 11.59 19.81 8.68
C HIS A 18 10.12 20.26 8.64
N PRO A 19 9.74 21.29 9.42
CA PRO A 19 8.38 21.82 9.40
C PRO A 19 7.96 22.23 7.98
N GLY A 20 6.76 21.82 7.57
CA GLY A 20 6.22 22.09 6.22
C GLY A 20 6.63 21.08 5.14
N SER A 21 7.37 20.03 5.49
CA SER A 21 7.56 18.83 4.66
C SER A 21 6.95 17.62 5.37
N PRO A 22 6.38 16.63 4.64
CA PRO A 22 6.18 16.60 3.20
C PRO A 22 5.11 17.58 2.71
N GLN A 23 5.16 17.95 1.42
CA GLN A 23 4.17 18.84 0.80
C GLN A 23 2.83 18.16 0.52
N LYS A 24 2.81 16.82 0.48
CA LYS A 24 1.61 16.00 0.33
C LYS A 24 1.25 15.36 1.66
N THR A 25 -0.04 15.16 1.90
CA THR A 25 -0.53 14.37 3.04
C THR A 25 -0.14 12.91 2.85
N ILE A 26 0.32 12.27 3.94
CA ILE A 26 0.63 10.84 3.97
C ILE A 26 -0.26 10.18 5.02
N TYR A 27 -0.95 9.13 4.61
CA TYR A 27 -1.79 8.31 5.49
C TYR A 27 -1.07 7.00 5.82
N PHE A 28 -0.96 6.68 7.11
CA PHE A 28 -0.51 5.37 7.57
C PHE A 28 -1.75 4.61 8.04
N VAL A 29 -2.11 3.55 7.32
CA VAL A 29 -3.37 2.85 7.54
C VAL A 29 -3.10 1.36 7.71
N ALA A 30 -3.73 0.76 8.72
CA ALA A 30 -3.80 -0.68 8.89
C ALA A 30 -5.23 -1.11 8.58
N PHE A 31 -5.42 -1.89 7.52
CA PHE A 31 -6.75 -2.33 7.10
C PHE A 31 -7.20 -3.53 7.94
N GLY A 32 -8.50 -3.56 8.23
CA GLY A 32 -9.16 -4.74 8.77
C GLY A 32 -9.88 -5.50 7.66
N ALA A 33 -10.11 -6.79 7.89
CA ALA A 33 -10.88 -7.66 7.00
C ALA A 33 -10.33 -7.72 5.55
N GLU A 34 -9.00 -7.75 5.43
CA GLU A 34 -8.29 -8.01 4.17
C GLU A 34 -8.60 -9.44 3.69
N GLU A 35 -8.38 -10.43 4.56
CA GLU A 35 -8.60 -11.85 4.28
C GLU A 35 -10.07 -12.24 4.01
N GLU A 36 -11.01 -11.42 4.45
CA GLU A 36 -12.45 -11.64 4.21
C GLU A 36 -12.92 -11.06 2.87
N GLY A 37 -12.01 -10.46 2.09
CA GLY A 37 -12.32 -9.87 0.78
C GLY A 37 -12.00 -8.38 0.66
N LEU A 38 -10.95 -7.89 1.33
CA LEU A 38 -10.43 -6.52 1.18
C LEU A 38 -11.41 -5.44 1.66
N PHE A 39 -12.34 -5.75 2.57
CA PHE A 39 -13.43 -4.83 2.92
C PHE A 39 -12.93 -3.49 3.45
N GLY A 40 -11.91 -3.49 4.31
CA GLY A 40 -11.36 -2.28 4.90
C GLY A 40 -10.66 -1.38 3.87
N SER A 41 -9.82 -1.96 3.01
CA SER A 41 -9.12 -1.18 1.99
C SER A 41 -10.04 -0.74 0.86
N ASP A 42 -11.05 -1.54 0.51
CA ASP A 42 -12.02 -1.20 -0.53
C ASP A 42 -12.85 0.03 -0.11
N ALA A 43 -13.35 0.03 1.13
CA ALA A 43 -14.06 1.19 1.68
C ALA A 43 -13.15 2.43 1.78
N PHE A 44 -11.90 2.26 2.22
CA PHE A 44 -10.95 3.36 2.31
C PHE A 44 -10.62 3.97 0.94
N ALA A 45 -10.30 3.14 -0.05
CA ALA A 45 -10.01 3.57 -1.42
C ALA A 45 -11.24 4.21 -2.09
N ALA A 46 -12.44 3.71 -1.81
CA ALA A 46 -13.69 4.32 -2.26
C ALA A 46 -13.88 5.74 -1.71
N MET A 47 -13.55 5.97 -0.44
CA MET A 47 -13.59 7.30 0.18
C MET A 47 -12.51 8.24 -0.36
N LEU A 48 -11.30 7.74 -0.62
CA LEU A 48 -10.26 8.53 -1.28
C LEU A 48 -10.70 9.01 -2.68
N ASN A 49 -11.27 8.11 -3.48
CA ASN A 49 -11.66 8.41 -4.86
C ASN A 49 -12.97 9.22 -4.96
N GLY A 50 -13.96 8.89 -4.13
CA GLY A 50 -15.30 9.48 -4.16
C GLY A 50 -15.53 10.65 -3.21
N GLY A 51 -14.55 10.97 -2.36
CA GLY A 51 -14.73 11.92 -1.26
C GLY A 51 -15.82 11.46 -0.27
N ASN A 52 -16.71 12.39 0.10
CA ASN A 52 -17.78 12.14 1.10
C ASN A 52 -18.97 11.30 0.57
N SER A 53 -18.89 10.72 -0.64
CA SER A 53 -19.94 9.87 -1.23
C SER A 53 -19.41 8.48 -1.65
N PRO A 54 -18.98 7.62 -0.73
CA PRO A 54 -18.25 6.38 -1.05
C PRO A 54 -19.10 5.22 -1.58
N SER A 55 -20.42 5.21 -1.32
CA SER A 55 -21.26 4.04 -1.61
C SER A 55 -21.39 3.70 -3.10
N SER A 56 -21.22 4.68 -3.99
CA SER A 56 -21.21 4.45 -5.45
C SER A 56 -19.87 3.95 -5.98
N GLN A 57 -18.84 3.97 -5.15
CA GLN A 57 -17.47 3.63 -5.51
C GLN A 57 -17.03 2.29 -4.91
N LEU A 58 -17.86 1.60 -4.13
CA LEU A 58 -17.56 0.27 -3.58
C LEU A 58 -17.48 -0.77 -4.69
N THR A 59 -16.54 -1.70 -4.58
CA THR A 59 -16.49 -2.83 -5.51
C THR A 59 -17.75 -3.68 -5.33
N PRO A 60 -18.47 -4.08 -6.40
CA PRO A 60 -19.67 -4.89 -6.26
C PRO A 60 -19.43 -6.16 -5.43
N GLY A 61 -20.24 -6.36 -4.38
CA GLY A 61 -20.08 -7.48 -3.44
C GLY A 61 -19.17 -7.19 -2.24
N LEU A 62 -18.41 -6.09 -2.27
CA LEU A 62 -17.65 -5.60 -1.13
C LEU A 62 -18.44 -4.48 -0.43
N GLN A 63 -18.76 -4.69 0.85
CA GLN A 63 -19.46 -3.72 1.68
C GLN A 63 -18.64 -3.54 2.95
N GLY A 64 -17.88 -2.44 3.00
CA GLY A 64 -17.20 -2.01 4.22
C GLY A 64 -17.97 -0.87 4.88
N GLU A 65 -17.81 -0.74 6.19
CA GLU A 65 -18.25 0.45 6.91
C GLU A 65 -17.39 1.65 6.47
N PRO A 66 -17.97 2.86 6.35
CA PRO A 66 -17.19 4.06 6.07
C PRO A 66 -16.19 4.33 7.19
N ILE A 67 -15.09 5.01 6.84
CA ILE A 67 -14.11 5.48 7.81
C ILE A 67 -14.83 6.36 8.85
N PRO A 68 -14.68 6.10 10.16
CA PRO A 68 -15.26 6.94 11.19
C PRO A 68 -14.88 8.41 10.99
N THR A 69 -15.82 9.32 11.22
CA THR A 69 -15.60 10.77 11.02
C THR A 69 -14.36 11.29 11.77
N ASP A 70 -14.10 10.77 12.97
CA ASP A 70 -12.94 11.14 13.78
C ASP A 70 -11.59 10.69 13.18
N CYS A 71 -11.63 9.75 12.23
CA CYS A 71 -10.49 9.26 11.47
C CYS A 71 -10.36 9.91 10.09
N MET A 72 -11.28 10.81 9.71
CA MET A 72 -11.19 11.57 8.47
C MET A 72 -10.38 12.86 8.66
N PRO A 73 -9.75 13.39 7.59
CA PRO A 73 -9.27 14.76 7.59
C PRO A 73 -10.42 15.73 7.93
N PRO A 74 -10.16 16.87 8.60
CA PRO A 74 -11.21 17.83 8.97
C PRO A 74 -12.06 18.33 7.78
N THR A 75 -11.47 18.36 6.59
CA THR A 75 -12.13 18.76 5.34
C THR A 75 -12.68 17.58 4.53
N GLY A 76 -12.57 16.35 5.04
CA GLY A 76 -12.77 15.11 4.31
C GLY A 76 -11.65 14.85 3.29
N PHE A 77 -11.81 13.78 2.51
CA PHE A 77 -10.93 13.47 1.39
C PHE A 77 -11.33 14.28 0.15
N ASP A 78 -10.32 14.81 -0.54
CA ASP A 78 -10.50 15.43 -1.85
C ASP A 78 -10.57 14.35 -2.92
N GLY A 79 -11.78 14.09 -3.43
CA GLY A 79 -12.01 13.12 -4.52
C GLY A 79 -11.49 13.59 -5.88
N ALA A 80 -11.09 14.86 -6.03
CA ALA A 80 -10.40 15.35 -7.23
C ALA A 80 -8.87 15.18 -7.14
N ALA A 81 -8.33 14.88 -5.95
CA ALA A 81 -6.90 14.65 -5.78
C ALA A 81 -6.48 13.29 -6.34
N VAL A 82 -5.25 13.24 -6.86
CA VAL A 82 -4.63 11.98 -7.25
C VAL A 82 -4.03 11.32 -6.02
N HIS A 83 -4.59 10.17 -5.63
CA HIS A 83 -4.09 9.34 -4.53
C HIS A 83 -3.30 8.15 -5.08
N GLU A 84 -2.21 7.83 -4.40
CA GLU A 84 -1.34 6.70 -4.72
C GLU A 84 -1.26 5.75 -3.52
N GLY A 85 -1.12 4.46 -3.78
CA GLY A 85 -1.04 3.41 -2.75
C GLY A 85 0.34 2.75 -2.69
N ILE A 86 0.89 2.60 -1.49
CA ILE A 86 2.00 1.68 -1.21
C ILE A 86 1.51 0.72 -0.14
N ILE A 87 1.34 -0.53 -0.51
CA ILE A 87 0.82 -1.59 0.36
C ILE A 87 1.98 -2.52 0.71
N MET A 88 2.03 -2.98 1.96
CA MET A 88 3.03 -3.92 2.42
C MET A 88 2.33 -5.12 3.00
N ASP A 89 2.54 -6.27 2.38
CA ASP A 89 1.96 -7.54 2.82
C ASP A 89 3.06 -8.57 2.97
N MET A 90 3.11 -9.24 4.12
CA MET A 90 4.13 -10.26 4.41
C MET A 90 5.60 -9.84 4.18
N VAL A 91 5.98 -8.57 4.36
CA VAL A 91 7.33 -8.02 4.08
C VAL A 91 8.44 -8.43 5.08
N GLY A 92 8.25 -9.51 5.84
CA GLY A 92 9.10 -9.86 6.98
C GLY A 92 9.89 -11.16 6.85
N TRP A 93 9.55 -12.02 5.89
CA TRP A 93 10.13 -13.36 5.80
C TRP A 93 11.20 -13.43 4.70
N PRO A 94 12.46 -13.77 5.04
CA PRO A 94 13.48 -14.03 4.04
C PRO A 94 13.36 -15.47 3.52
N SER A 95 13.06 -15.63 2.23
CA SER A 95 13.00 -16.96 1.62
C SER A 95 14.36 -17.68 1.66
N PRO A 96 14.42 -18.96 2.08
CA PRO A 96 15.63 -19.77 2.02
C PRO A 96 15.98 -20.21 0.59
N ASN A 97 15.06 -20.09 -0.37
CA ASN A 97 15.27 -20.48 -1.77
C ASN A 97 15.94 -19.37 -2.59
N LEU A 98 16.02 -18.16 -2.04
CA LEU A 98 16.63 -16.99 -2.69
C LEU A 98 17.98 -16.69 -2.04
N ALA A 99 19.00 -16.47 -2.87
CA ALA A 99 20.36 -16.22 -2.40
C ALA A 99 20.53 -14.88 -1.66
N CYS A 100 19.66 -13.91 -1.94
CA CYS A 100 19.63 -12.59 -1.33
C CYS A 100 18.21 -12.30 -0.83
N PRO A 101 18.05 -11.39 0.16
CA PRO A 101 16.74 -10.82 0.47
C PRO A 101 16.13 -10.23 -0.80
N THR A 102 14.88 -10.62 -1.07
CA THR A 102 14.15 -10.22 -2.27
C THR A 102 12.79 -9.67 -1.87
N VAL A 103 12.37 -8.59 -2.53
CA VAL A 103 11.01 -8.07 -2.49
C VAL A 103 10.46 -8.06 -3.90
N ASN A 104 9.27 -8.61 -4.07
CA ASN A 104 8.50 -8.48 -5.30
C ASN A 104 7.58 -7.27 -5.20
N LEU A 105 7.59 -6.44 -6.24
CA LEU A 105 6.69 -5.31 -6.39
C LEU A 105 5.56 -5.69 -7.34
N GLU A 106 4.32 -5.72 -6.87
CA GLU A 106 3.18 -6.05 -7.74
C GLU A 106 2.35 -4.82 -8.09
N SER A 107 2.07 -4.65 -9.38
CA SER A 107 1.19 -3.62 -9.92
C SER A 107 0.89 -3.93 -11.38
N TYR A 108 -0.13 -3.29 -11.96
CA TYR A 108 -0.27 -3.26 -13.41
C TYR A 108 0.75 -2.32 -14.06
N GLU A 109 1.10 -2.60 -15.31
CA GLU A 109 1.99 -1.78 -16.16
C GLU A 109 1.57 -0.30 -16.25
N TRP A 110 0.26 -0.01 -16.26
CA TRP A 110 -0.23 1.38 -16.32
C TRP A 110 0.04 2.18 -15.04
N ALA A 111 0.38 1.51 -13.93
CA ALA A 111 0.71 2.11 -12.64
C ALA A 111 2.22 1.99 -12.31
N THR A 112 3.06 1.70 -13.30
CA THR A 112 4.50 1.41 -13.10
C THR A 112 5.30 2.54 -12.44
N ALA A 113 4.86 3.80 -12.55
CA ALA A 113 5.58 4.92 -11.95
C ALA A 113 5.84 4.77 -10.43
N VAL A 114 4.88 4.22 -9.68
CA VAL A 114 5.04 3.95 -8.24
C VAL A 114 6.06 2.83 -8.01
N VAL A 115 6.03 1.78 -8.85
CA VAL A 115 6.96 0.66 -8.82
C VAL A 115 8.38 1.13 -9.12
N GLU A 116 8.57 1.93 -10.17
CA GLU A 116 9.87 2.47 -10.57
C GLU A 116 10.48 3.34 -9.48
N HIS A 117 9.67 4.20 -8.84
CA HIS A 117 10.13 5.01 -7.71
C HIS A 117 10.59 4.16 -6.52
N LEU A 118 9.86 3.09 -6.19
CA LEU A 118 10.25 2.16 -5.12
C LEU A 118 11.53 1.39 -5.46
N ALA A 119 11.63 0.89 -6.69
CA ALA A 119 12.82 0.18 -7.16
C ALA A 119 14.05 1.10 -7.17
N GLN A 120 13.89 2.35 -7.61
CA GLN A 120 14.96 3.34 -7.60
C GLN A 120 15.37 3.72 -6.17
N ALA A 121 14.41 3.96 -5.27
CA ALA A 121 14.69 4.23 -3.86
C ALA A 121 15.43 3.07 -3.18
N SER A 122 15.06 1.82 -3.50
CA SER A 122 15.79 0.65 -3.00
C SER A 122 17.22 0.61 -3.54
N ARG A 123 17.43 0.85 -4.84
CA ARG A 123 18.77 0.90 -5.43
C ARG A 123 19.64 1.99 -4.79
N ASP A 124 19.09 3.16 -4.54
CA ASP A 124 19.83 4.30 -3.98
C ASP A 124 20.20 4.11 -2.50
N HIS A 125 19.38 3.40 -1.73
CA HIS A 125 19.55 3.28 -0.28
C HIS A 125 20.04 1.90 0.19
N ASN A 126 19.75 0.84 -0.55
CA ASN A 126 20.11 -0.54 -0.22
C ASN A 126 21.17 -1.11 -1.18
N GLY A 127 21.32 -0.56 -2.39
CA GLY A 127 22.18 -1.13 -3.42
C GLY A 127 21.80 -2.58 -3.72
N ASP A 128 22.78 -3.48 -3.68
CA ASP A 128 22.59 -4.91 -3.94
C ASP A 128 22.18 -5.72 -2.69
N ALA A 129 21.98 -5.07 -1.53
CA ALA A 129 21.59 -5.76 -0.30
C ALA A 129 20.13 -6.24 -0.31
N LEU A 130 19.29 -5.67 -1.20
CA LEU A 130 17.90 -6.07 -1.41
C LEU A 130 17.63 -6.16 -2.91
N VAL A 131 17.30 -7.37 -3.38
CA VAL A 131 16.87 -7.59 -4.76
C VAL A 131 15.41 -7.15 -4.90
N VAL A 132 15.13 -6.37 -5.94
CA VAL A 132 13.77 -5.93 -6.28
C VAL A 132 13.35 -6.59 -7.58
N THR A 133 12.27 -7.36 -7.53
CA THR A 133 11.59 -7.92 -8.71
C THR A 133 10.25 -7.22 -8.95
N HIS A 134 9.63 -7.47 -10.10
CA HIS A 134 8.34 -6.89 -10.44
C HIS A 134 7.42 -7.93 -11.08
N ASN A 135 6.19 -8.01 -10.57
CA ASN A 135 5.09 -8.77 -11.16
C ASN A 135 4.02 -7.82 -11.73
N GLY A 136 3.85 -7.87 -13.06
CA GLY A 136 2.85 -7.09 -13.81
C GLY A 136 1.41 -7.61 -13.71
N SER A 137 1.19 -8.73 -12.99
CA SER A 137 -0.09 -9.41 -12.81
C SER A 137 -0.54 -9.38 -11.34
N PRO A 138 -0.88 -8.20 -10.79
CA PRO A 138 -1.17 -8.01 -9.37
C PRO A 138 -2.40 -8.80 -8.92
N PHE A 139 -2.34 -9.35 -7.71
CA PHE A 139 -3.43 -10.14 -7.15
C PHE A 139 -3.49 -10.07 -5.62
N GLY A 140 -4.64 -10.41 -5.06
CA GLY A 140 -4.72 -11.00 -3.73
C GLY A 140 -4.63 -10.07 -2.52
N SER A 141 -4.19 -8.82 -2.65
CA SER A 141 -3.97 -7.93 -1.48
C SER A 141 -4.60 -6.54 -1.65
N ASP A 142 -4.54 -5.72 -0.59
CA ASP A 142 -5.23 -4.42 -0.46
C ASP A 142 -4.95 -3.42 -1.59
N HIS A 143 -3.79 -3.51 -2.25
CA HIS A 143 -3.43 -2.64 -3.38
C HIS A 143 -4.42 -2.74 -4.54
N MET A 144 -5.12 -3.87 -4.66
CA MET A 144 -6.18 -4.08 -5.66
C MET A 144 -7.34 -3.08 -5.48
N SER A 145 -7.60 -2.61 -4.27
CA SER A 145 -8.64 -1.61 -3.99
C SER A 145 -8.35 -0.25 -4.65
N TRP A 146 -7.08 0.11 -4.85
CA TRP A 146 -6.67 1.28 -5.63
C TRP A 146 -6.73 0.99 -7.13
N LEU A 147 -6.14 -0.13 -7.54
CA LEU A 147 -6.01 -0.48 -8.95
C LEU A 147 -7.37 -0.62 -9.65
N ARG A 148 -8.38 -1.23 -8.99
CA ARG A 148 -9.77 -1.32 -9.49
C ARG A 148 -10.41 0.04 -9.74
N ARG A 149 -9.94 1.09 -9.05
CA ARG A 149 -10.42 2.48 -9.14
C ARG A 149 -9.54 3.37 -10.02
N ARG A 150 -8.58 2.79 -10.75
CA ARG A 150 -7.60 3.53 -11.58
C ARG A 150 -6.71 4.48 -10.77
N MET A 151 -6.53 4.21 -9.48
CA MET A 151 -5.52 4.88 -8.66
C MET A 151 -4.22 4.05 -8.71
N PRO A 152 -3.05 4.64 -9.02
CA PRO A 152 -1.80 3.90 -9.02
C PRO A 152 -1.48 3.34 -7.63
N ALA A 153 -1.09 2.07 -7.55
CA ALA A 153 -0.64 1.47 -6.30
C ALA A 153 0.33 0.32 -6.57
N ALA A 154 1.22 0.07 -5.62
CA ALA A 154 2.12 -1.08 -5.62
C ALA A 154 2.00 -1.88 -4.33
N LEU A 155 2.02 -3.20 -4.44
CA LEU A 155 2.27 -4.11 -3.34
C LEU A 155 3.76 -4.35 -3.20
N LEU A 156 4.26 -4.34 -1.97
CA LEU A 156 5.53 -4.91 -1.57
C LEU A 156 5.24 -6.22 -0.85
N ILE A 157 5.78 -7.33 -1.37
CA ILE A 157 5.66 -8.66 -0.77
C ILE A 157 7.00 -9.37 -0.75
N HIS A 158 7.19 -10.28 0.23
CA HIS A 158 8.45 -11.02 0.33
C HIS A 158 8.67 -11.94 -0.86
N GLY A 159 9.94 -12.11 -1.23
CA GLY A 159 10.36 -13.13 -2.19
C GLY A 159 9.78 -12.94 -3.59
N ASP A 160 10.03 -13.93 -4.44
CA ASP A 160 9.47 -14.07 -5.80
C ASP A 160 9.32 -15.58 -6.09
N ASP A 161 8.83 -16.33 -5.09
CA ASP A 161 8.81 -17.79 -5.10
C ASP A 161 7.58 -18.45 -4.46
N GLU A 162 6.73 -17.72 -3.72
CA GLU A 162 5.52 -18.24 -3.04
C GLU A 162 5.79 -19.28 -1.93
N GLU A 163 7.00 -19.32 -1.38
CA GLU A 163 7.46 -20.44 -0.53
C GLU A 163 7.24 -20.23 0.98
N TYR A 164 6.51 -19.20 1.40
CA TYR A 164 6.23 -18.98 2.83
C TYR A 164 5.41 -20.16 3.39
N PRO A 165 5.97 -20.97 4.31
CA PRO A 165 5.39 -22.27 4.63
C PRO A 165 4.15 -22.21 5.52
N ASP A 166 3.98 -21.13 6.29
CA ASP A 166 2.96 -20.99 7.34
C ASP A 166 1.89 -19.96 6.95
N TYR A 167 1.58 -19.83 5.66
CA TYR A 167 0.52 -18.94 5.20
C TYR A 167 -0.83 -19.42 5.73
N HIS A 168 -1.45 -18.61 6.60
CA HIS A 168 -2.76 -18.87 7.22
C HIS A 168 -2.86 -20.11 8.13
N THR A 169 -1.76 -20.61 8.70
CA THR A 169 -1.75 -21.78 9.61
C THR A 169 -1.08 -21.56 10.95
#